data_AF-A0A7C5H854-F1
#
_entry.id   AF-A0A7C5H854-F1
#
_cell.length_a   1.000
_cell.length_b   1.000
_cell.length_c   1.000
_cell.angle_alpha   90.00
_cell.angle_beta   90.00
_cell.angle_gamma   90.00
#
_symmetry.space_group_name_H-M   'P 1'
#
loop_
_entity.id
_entity.type
_entity.pdbx_description
1 polymer ?
#
loop_
_entity_poly.entity_id
_entity_poly.type
_entity_poly.pdbx_seq_one_letter_code
_entity_poly.pdbx_strand_id
1 'polypeptide(L)'
;DYPDYTEALYAKLVAPHVIGIYISRWDIKDIALAAGESMAIHPRKRMFELLMKFAVTKENMQLFLNALQDHMEEKIAIYEGLMRQFPASSEVFAPKVEKAIKTIRLFPRIVEEYFD
;
A
#
# COMPACT_ATOMS: atom_id res chain seq x y z
N ASP A 1 -13.42 -16.04 10.37
CA ASP A 1 -12.03 -16.02 9.88
C ASP A 1 -11.50 -14.62 9.52
N TYR A 2 -11.48 -13.71 10.50
CA TYR A 2 -10.90 -12.36 10.35
C TYR A 2 -9.35 -12.29 10.27
N PRO A 3 -8.59 -13.20 10.94
CA PRO A 3 -7.13 -13.18 10.89
C PRO A 3 -6.56 -13.49 9.50
N ASP A 4 -7.16 -14.45 8.79
CA ASP A 4 -6.61 -14.96 7.53
C ASP A 4 -6.66 -13.90 6.42
N TYR A 5 -7.77 -13.18 6.32
CA TYR A 5 -7.94 -12.06 5.39
C TYR A 5 -6.94 -10.91 5.63
N THR A 6 -6.77 -10.51 6.90
CA THR A 6 -5.86 -9.41 7.26
C THR A 6 -4.40 -9.78 6.94
N GLU A 7 -4.00 -11.02 7.23
CA GLU A 7 -2.65 -11.51 6.87
C GLU A 7 -2.47 -11.58 5.34
N ALA A 8 -3.47 -12.07 4.60
CA ALA A 8 -3.43 -12.16 3.16
C ALA A 8 -3.27 -10.78 2.51
N LEU A 9 -4.05 -9.79 2.95
CA LEU A 9 -3.90 -8.42 2.47
C LEU A 9 -2.57 -7.79 2.89
N TYR A 10 -2.10 -8.02 4.11
CA TYR A 10 -0.80 -7.50 4.54
C TYR A 10 0.34 -8.02 3.65
N ALA A 11 0.31 -9.31 3.31
CA ALA A 11 1.29 -9.93 2.42
C ALA A 11 1.20 -9.37 0.99
N LYS A 12 -0.01 -9.08 0.49
CA LYS A 12 -0.23 -8.55 -0.87
C LYS A 12 0.05 -7.05 -1.00
N LEU A 13 -0.19 -6.26 0.06
CA LEU A 13 -0.25 -4.79 0.00
C LEU A 13 0.89 -4.06 0.72
N VAL A 14 1.56 -4.70 1.69
CA VAL A 14 2.55 -4.03 2.55
C VAL A 14 3.91 -4.70 2.53
N ALA A 15 3.99 -5.96 2.10
CA ALA A 15 5.26 -6.69 2.03
C ALA A 15 6.20 -6.09 0.96
N PRO A 16 7.37 -5.52 1.33
CA PRO A 16 8.18 -4.74 0.39
C PRO A 16 8.74 -5.55 -0.78
N HIS A 17 9.01 -6.85 -0.56
CA HIS A 17 9.50 -7.75 -1.60
C HIS A 17 8.43 -8.06 -2.65
N VAL A 18 7.14 -7.97 -2.29
CA VAL A 18 5.98 -8.15 -3.16
C VAL A 18 5.70 -6.87 -3.94
N ILE A 19 5.53 -5.75 -3.23
CA ILE A 19 5.01 -4.51 -3.83
C ILE A 19 6.11 -3.58 -4.37
N GLY A 20 7.39 -3.86 -4.10
CA GLY A 20 8.52 -3.05 -4.57
C GLY A 20 8.77 -1.76 -3.79
N ILE A 21 7.86 -1.36 -2.91
CA ILE A 21 7.93 -0.17 -2.06
C ILE A 21 7.96 -0.59 -0.58
N TYR A 22 8.82 0.05 0.21
CA TYR A 22 8.77 -0.10 1.66
C TYR A 22 7.78 0.93 2.23
N ILE A 23 6.75 0.44 2.92
CA ILE A 23 5.81 1.27 3.66
C ILE A 23 6.21 1.25 5.14
N SER A 24 6.63 2.41 5.64
CA SER A 24 7.01 2.59 7.03
C SER A 24 5.78 2.80 7.94
N ARG A 25 6.01 2.88 9.25
CA ARG A 25 4.96 3.22 10.21
C ARG A 25 4.39 4.63 10.00
N TRP A 26 5.24 5.56 9.58
CA TRP A 26 4.82 6.93 9.28
C TRP A 26 3.96 6.97 8.03
N ASP A 27 4.39 6.28 6.97
CA ASP A 27 3.59 6.16 5.75
C ASP A 27 2.21 5.53 6.05
N ILE A 28 2.13 4.47 6.86
CA ILE A 28 0.84 3.88 7.27
C ILE A 28 -0.04 4.90 8.00
N LYS A 29 0.55 5.71 8.90
CA LYS A 29 -0.20 6.73 9.63
C LYS A 29 -0.75 7.80 8.69
N ASP A 30 0.06 8.23 7.72
CA ASP A 30 -0.32 9.28 6.77
C ASP A 30 -1.38 8.78 5.79
N ILE A 31 -1.24 7.53 5.31
CA ILE A 31 -2.26 6.84 4.50
C ILE A 31 -3.58 6.71 5.27
N ALA A 32 -3.52 6.32 6.55
CA ALA A 32 -4.71 6.23 7.39
C ALA A 32 -5.41 7.59 7.50
N LEU A 33 -4.64 8.64 7.77
CA LEU A 33 -5.16 9.99 7.92
C LEU A 33 -5.81 10.48 6.61
N ALA A 34 -5.20 10.21 5.46
CA ALA A 34 -5.74 10.52 4.15
C ALA A 34 -7.04 9.74 3.85
N ALA A 35 -7.16 8.50 4.36
CA ALA A 35 -8.38 7.71 4.27
C ALA A 35 -9.47 8.12 5.29
N GLY A 36 -9.21 9.10 6.17
CA GLY A 36 -10.16 9.60 7.17
C GLY A 36 -10.02 8.99 8.57
N GLU A 37 -9.00 8.16 8.81
CA GLU A 37 -8.75 7.50 10.09
C GLU A 37 -7.50 8.05 10.77
N SER A 38 -7.63 8.52 12.02
CA SER A 38 -6.47 8.95 12.81
C SER A 38 -5.99 7.83 13.71
N MET A 39 -4.69 7.52 13.68
CA MET A 39 -4.09 6.50 14.54
C MET A 39 -2.80 6.93 15.22
N ALA A 40 -2.59 6.37 16.42
CA ALA A 40 -1.31 6.42 17.11
C ALA A 40 -0.28 5.48 16.43
N ILE A 41 1.00 5.80 16.58
CA ILE A 41 2.08 4.94 16.07
C ILE A 41 2.17 3.66 16.91
N HIS A 42 2.07 2.52 16.24
CA HIS A 42 2.22 1.18 16.80
C HIS A 42 3.23 0.35 15.97
N PRO A 43 3.53 -0.91 16.32
CA PRO A 43 4.26 -1.79 15.40
C PRO A 43 3.57 -1.88 14.04
N ARG A 44 4.35 -1.93 12.95
CA ARG A 44 3.84 -1.82 11.56
C ARG A 44 2.66 -2.76 11.26
N LYS A 45 2.78 -4.02 11.65
CA LYS A 45 1.73 -5.04 11.47
C LYS A 45 0.46 -4.65 12.23
N ARG A 46 0.60 -4.20 13.48
CA ARG A 46 -0.53 -3.73 14.29
C ARG A 46 -1.24 -2.53 13.67
N MET A 47 -0.49 -1.58 13.10
CA MET A 47 -1.10 -0.43 12.43
C MET A 47 -1.92 -0.86 11.21
N PHE A 48 -1.43 -1.83 10.44
CA PHE A 48 -2.20 -2.40 9.34
C PHE A 48 -3.46 -3.14 9.82
N GLU A 49 -3.37 -3.92 10.90
CA GLU A 49 -4.56 -4.55 11.50
C GLU A 49 -5.61 -3.51 11.93
N LEU A 50 -5.19 -2.36 12.46
CA LEU A 50 -6.10 -1.27 12.81
C LEU A 50 -6.74 -0.65 11.56
N LEU A 51 -5.98 -0.46 10.48
CA LEU A 51 -6.54 -0.05 9.18
C LEU A 51 -7.59 -1.03 8.66
N MET A 52 -7.35 -2.34 8.77
CA MET A 52 -8.32 -3.33 8.32
C MET A 52 -9.60 -3.34 9.15
N LYS A 53 -9.54 -2.93 10.42
CA LYS A 53 -10.73 -2.69 11.26
C LYS A 53 -11.50 -1.43 10.89
N PHE A 54 -10.83 -0.45 10.28
CA PHE A 54 -11.49 0.71 9.69
C PHE A 54 -12.11 0.36 8.33
N ALA A 55 -11.37 -0.38 7.50
CA ALA A 55 -11.71 -0.76 6.12
C ALA A 55 -12.70 -1.93 6.01
N VAL A 56 -13.67 -2.03 6.94
CA VAL A 56 -14.63 -3.15 7.03
C VAL A 56 -15.85 -2.99 6.14
N THR A 57 -16.03 -1.80 5.57
CA THR A 57 -17.06 -1.50 4.58
C THR A 57 -16.41 -1.30 3.22
N LYS A 58 -17.16 -1.54 2.14
CA LYS A 58 -16.71 -1.30 0.76
C LYS A 58 -16.19 0.12 0.58
N GLU A 59 -16.91 1.10 1.13
CA GLU A 59 -16.56 2.51 1.07
C GLU A 59 -15.23 2.82 1.79
N ASN A 60 -15.05 2.34 3.02
CA ASN A 60 -13.81 2.58 3.77
C ASN A 60 -12.61 1.85 3.14
N MET A 61 -12.82 0.64 2.60
CA MET A 61 -11.79 -0.06 1.82
C MET A 61 -11.39 0.74 0.58
N GLN A 62 -12.35 1.31 -0.14
CA GLN A 62 -12.06 2.15 -1.30
C GLN A 62 -11.25 3.39 -0.91
N LEU A 63 -11.62 4.07 0.19
CA LEU A 63 -10.87 5.21 0.72
C LEU A 63 -9.42 4.84 1.06
N PHE A 64 -9.24 3.72 1.76
CA PHE A 64 -7.90 3.20 2.08
C PHE A 64 -7.09 2.88 0.82
N LEU A 65 -7.67 2.17 -0.16
CA LEU A 65 -6.96 1.78 -1.38
C LEU A 65 -6.61 3.00 -2.25
N ASN A 66 -7.46 4.02 -2.30
CA ASN A 66 -7.16 5.28 -2.97
C ASN A 66 -5.96 5.99 -2.31
N ALA A 67 -5.99 6.15 -0.98
CA ALA A 67 -4.89 6.77 -0.25
C ALA A 67 -3.57 5.98 -0.39
N LEU A 68 -3.65 4.65 -0.39
CA LEU A 68 -2.49 3.79 -0.64
C LEU A 68 -1.98 3.94 -2.08
N GLN A 69 -2.86 4.06 -3.07
CA GLN A 69 -2.48 4.27 -4.46
C GLN A 69 -1.71 5.58 -4.62
N ASP A 70 -2.26 6.68 -4.10
CA ASP A 70 -1.62 8.00 -4.17
C ASP A 70 -0.21 7.95 -3.56
N HIS A 71 -0.09 7.35 -2.37
CA HIS A 71 1.20 7.16 -1.72
C HIS A 71 2.18 6.31 -2.57
N MET A 72 1.71 5.25 -3.21
CA MET A 72 2.55 4.40 -4.05
C MET A 72 3.00 5.12 -5.32
N GLU A 73 2.12 5.93 -5.93
CA GLU A 73 2.42 6.76 -7.10
C GLU A 73 3.48 7.82 -6.78
N GLU A 74 3.44 8.45 -5.60
CA GLU A 74 4.50 9.34 -5.13
C GLU A 74 5.86 8.64 -5.05
N LYS A 75 5.91 7.42 -4.50
CA LYS A 75 7.18 6.66 -4.43
C LYS A 75 7.66 6.22 -5.81
N ILE A 76 6.74 5.84 -6.72
CA ILE A 76 7.08 5.55 -8.12
C ILE A 76 7.72 6.78 -8.76
N ALA A 77 7.14 7.96 -8.61
CA ALA A 77 7.66 9.20 -9.18
C ALA A 77 9.09 9.51 -8.68
N ILE A 78 9.38 9.23 -7.41
CA ILE A 78 10.73 9.34 -6.84
C ILE A 78 11.70 8.37 -7.54
N TYR A 79 11.33 7.10 -7.66
CA TYR A 79 12.16 6.09 -8.32
C TYR A 79 12.42 6.44 -9.78
N GLU A 80 11.40 6.87 -10.52
CA GLU A 80 11.54 7.34 -11.90
C GLU A 80 12.40 8.61 -12.00
N GLY A 81 12.30 9.51 -11.03
CA GLY A 81 13.20 10.66 -10.91
C GLY A 81 14.66 10.23 -10.76
N LEU A 82 14.94 9.26 -9.88
CA LEU A 82 16.27 8.71 -9.66
C LEU A 82 16.82 8.01 -10.91
N MET A 83 16.02 7.23 -11.61
CA MET A 83 16.44 6.57 -12.86
C MET A 83 16.78 7.57 -13.96
N ARG A 84 16.02 8.68 -14.05
CA ARG A 84 16.30 9.76 -15.02
C ARG A 84 17.60 10.51 -14.68
N GLN A 85 17.82 10.81 -13.41
CA GLN A 85 19.01 11.55 -12.96
C GLN A 85 20.27 10.67 -12.94
N PHE A 86 20.12 9.39 -12.61
CA PHE A 86 21.20 8.42 -12.45
C PHE A 86 20.84 7.13 -13.21
N PRO A 87 21.07 7.05 -14.54
CA PRO A 87 20.62 5.94 -15.36
C PRO A 87 21.07 4.54 -14.89
N ALA A 88 22.26 4.44 -14.29
CA ALA A 88 22.78 3.20 -13.71
C ALA A 88 21.90 2.64 -12.56
N SER A 89 21.11 3.47 -11.91
CA SER A 89 20.18 3.04 -10.86
C SER A 89 18.94 2.30 -11.38
N SER A 90 18.71 2.31 -12.70
CA SER A 90 17.54 1.67 -13.32
C SER A 90 17.47 0.17 -13.05
N GLU A 91 18.61 -0.51 -12.97
CA GLU A 91 18.68 -1.93 -12.62
C GLU A 91 18.07 -2.21 -11.23
N VAL A 92 18.18 -1.26 -10.31
CA VAL A 92 17.66 -1.36 -8.94
C VAL A 92 16.19 -0.96 -8.86
N PHE A 93 15.80 0.12 -9.55
CA PHE A 93 14.50 0.76 -9.36
C PHE A 93 13.42 0.30 -10.35
N ALA A 94 13.76 -0.07 -11.58
CA ALA A 94 12.76 -0.50 -12.56
C ALA A 94 11.94 -1.73 -12.08
N PRO A 95 12.56 -2.78 -11.50
CA PRO A 95 11.79 -3.92 -10.97
C PRO A 95 10.89 -3.54 -9.78
N LYS A 96 11.24 -2.49 -9.02
CA LYS A 96 10.43 -1.99 -7.91
C LYS A 96 9.21 -1.24 -8.41
N VAL A 97 9.38 -0.37 -9.39
CA VAL A 97 8.30 0.36 -10.07
C VAL A 97 7.32 -0.63 -10.71
N GLU A 98 7.82 -1.65 -11.42
CA GLU A 98 6.97 -2.66 -12.04
C GLU A 98 6.09 -3.39 -11.02
N LYS A 99 6.66 -3.78 -9.87
CA LYS A 99 5.92 -4.40 -8.77
C LYS A 99 4.84 -3.48 -8.22
N ALA A 100 5.18 -2.21 -7.97
CA ALA A 100 4.25 -1.23 -7.43
C ALA A 100 3.04 -1.01 -8.36
N ILE A 101 3.30 -0.84 -9.67
CA ILE A 101 2.25 -0.70 -10.69
C ILE A 101 1.37 -1.95 -10.75
N LYS A 102 1.97 -3.14 -10.70
CA LYS A 102 1.21 -4.40 -10.68
C LYS A 102 0.31 -4.49 -9.46
N THR A 103 0.79 -4.07 -8.29
CA THR A 103 0.00 -4.05 -7.05
C THR A 103 -1.18 -3.08 -7.14
N ILE A 104 -1.00 -1.86 -7.63
CA ILE A 104 -2.10 -0.88 -7.80
C ILE A 104 -3.21 -1.44 -8.69
N ARG A 105 -2.85 -2.14 -9.77
CA ARG A 105 -3.82 -2.79 -10.68
C ARG A 105 -4.65 -3.92 -10.03
N LEU A 106 -4.31 -4.34 -8.80
CA LEU A 106 -5.09 -5.32 -8.05
C LEU A 106 -6.18 -4.68 -7.19
N PHE A 107 -6.14 -3.36 -6.95
CA PHE A 107 -7.02 -2.71 -5.98
C PHE A 107 -8.51 -2.86 -6.32
N PRO A 108 -8.97 -2.67 -7.58
CA PRO A 108 -10.37 -2.91 -7.92
C PRO A 108 -10.81 -4.35 -7.65
N ARG A 109 -9.94 -5.33 -7.95
CA ARG A 109 -10.21 -6.76 -7.71
C ARG A 109 -10.28 -7.10 -6.22
N ILE A 110 -9.53 -6.42 -5.36
CA ILE A 110 -9.64 -6.58 -3.91
C ILE A 110 -11.04 -6.13 -3.45
N VAL A 111 -11.53 -5.01 -3.96
CA VAL A 111 -12.88 -4.53 -3.62
C VAL A 111 -13.94 -5.54 -4.06
N GLU A 112 -13.84 -6.05 -5.29
CA GLU A 112 -14.74 -7.08 -5.82
C GLU A 112 -14.67 -8.38 -4.98
N GLU A 113 -13.47 -8.93 -4.74
CA GLU A 113 -13.28 -10.23 -4.07
C GLU A 113 -13.83 -10.27 -2.64
N TYR A 114 -13.83 -9.14 -1.92
CA TYR A 114 -14.14 -9.11 -0.49
C TYR A 114 -15.45 -8.40 -0.15
N PHE A 115 -16.08 -7.71 -1.09
CA PHE A 115 -17.30 -6.92 -0.82
C PHE A 115 -18.44 -7.14 -1.81
N ASP A 116 -18.24 -7.90 -2.90
CA ASP A 116 -19.28 -8.30 -3.87
C ASP A 116 -19.42 -9.83 -3.94
#